data_AF-A0A6G6YX48-F1
#
_entry.id   AF-A0A6G6YX48-F1
#
_cell.length_a   1.000
_cell.length_b   1.000
_cell.length_c   1.000
_cell.angle_alpha   90.00
_cell.angle_beta   90.00
_cell.angle_gamma   90.00
#
_symmetry.space_group_name_H-M   'P 1'
#
loop_
_entity.id
_entity.type
_entity.pdbx_description
1 polymer ?
#
loop_
_entity_poly.entity_id
_entity_poly.type
_entity_poly.pdbx_seq_one_letter_code
_entity_poly.pdbx_strand_id
1 'polypeptide(L)' 'MEQYSGVFDPEELSGLGSLFDSAITALPPSMRTPDNRTAIAKLILERTAVSEARLAYLMNLLVIISPQG' A
#
# COMPACT_ATOMS: atom_id res chain seq x y z
N MET A 1 22.88 -6.38 -7.35
CA MET A 1 22.25 -5.12 -6.92
C MET A 1 21.55 -4.57 -8.14
N GLU A 2 20.29 -4.94 -8.32
CA GLU A 2 19.48 -4.41 -9.42
C GLU A 2 19.09 -2.98 -9.08
N GLN A 3 19.53 -2.06 -9.93
CA GLN A 3 19.15 -0.66 -9.86
C GLN A 3 17.71 -0.57 -10.36
N TYR A 4 16.77 -0.51 -9.43
CA TYR A 4 15.38 -0.18 -9.73
C TYR A 4 15.35 1.18 -10.43
N SER A 5 14.89 1.21 -11.68
CA SER A 5 14.85 2.38 -12.56
C SER A 5 13.88 3.47 -12.09
N GLY A 6 13.28 3.35 -10.90
CA GLY A 6 12.31 4.31 -10.35
C GLY A 6 10.99 4.34 -11.11
N VAL A 7 10.83 3.50 -12.13
CA VAL A 7 9.60 3.38 -12.93
C VAL A 7 8.95 2.07 -12.54
N PHE A 8 7.75 2.16 -11.96
CA PHE A 8 6.93 0.99 -11.67
C PHE A 8 6.35 0.43 -12.98
N ASP A 9 6.41 -0.89 -13.13
CA ASP A 9 5.68 -1.56 -14.20
C ASP A 9 4.16 -1.45 -13.98
N PRO A 10 3.35 -1.52 -15.04
CA PRO A 10 1.89 -1.43 -14.92
C PRO A 10 1.29 -2.49 -13.98
N GLU A 11 1.90 -3.68 -13.89
CA GLU A 11 1.48 -4.72 -12.94
C GLU A 11 1.80 -4.33 -11.49
N GLU A 12 2.96 -3.73 -11.23
CA GLU A 12 3.32 -3.21 -9.91
C GLU A 12 2.39 -2.07 -9.49
N LEU A 13 2.07 -1.15 -10.41
CA LEU A 13 1.10 -0.08 -10.17
C LEU A 13 -0.30 -0.62 -9.87
N SER A 14 -0.72 -1.69 -10.55
CA SER A 14 -1.99 -2.36 -10.28
C SER A 14 -2.01 -2.98 -8.87
N GLY A 15 -0.93 -3.66 -8.48
CA GLY A 15 -0.77 -4.19 -7.12
C GLY A 15 -0.79 -3.09 -6.06
N LEU A 16 -0.16 -1.95 -6.34
CA LEU A 16 -0.18 -0.77 -5.48
C LEU A 16 -1.57 -0.14 -5.35
N GLY A 17 -2.32 -0.06 -6.44
CA GLY A 17 -3.70 0.40 -6.45
C GLY A 17 -4.60 -0.48 -5.58
N SER A 18 -4.52 -1.80 -5.75
CA SER A 18 -5.28 -2.77 -4.94
C SER A 18 -4.93 -2.69 -3.45
N LEU A 19 -3.65 -2.52 -3.13
CA LEU A 19 -3.17 -2.34 -1.75
C LEU A 19 -3.74 -1.06 -1.13
N PHE A 20 -3.73 0.03 -1.89
CA PHE A 20 -4.28 1.31 -1.47
C PHE A 20 -5.78 1.21 -1.20
N ASP A 21 -6.55 0.66 -2.13
CA ASP A 21 -8.00 0.49 -1.96
C ASP A 21 -8.33 -0.39 -0.75
N SER A 22 -7.58 -1.48 -0.55
CA SER A 22 -7.72 -2.34 0.62
C SER A 22 -7.44 -1.60 1.93
N ALA A 23 -6.38 -0.79 1.98
CA ALA A 23 -6.06 0.02 3.15
C ALA A 23 -7.14 1.06 3.48
N ILE A 24 -7.73 1.69 2.47
CA ILE A 24 -8.85 2.64 2.67
C ILE A 24 -10.11 1.91 3.15
N THR A 25 -10.37 0.72 2.63
CA THR A 25 -11.56 -0.07 2.98
C THR A 25 -11.47 -0.60 4.42
N ALA A 26 -10.27 -0.91 4.89
CA ALA A 26 -10.03 -1.30 6.28
C ALA A 26 -10.23 -0.15 7.29
N LEU A 27 -10.13 1.11 6.86
CA LEU A 27 -10.36 2.25 7.74
C LEU A 27 -11.85 2.40 8.11
N PRO A 28 -12.15 2.86 9.34
CA PRO A 28 -13.50 3.25 9.71
C PRO A 28 -13.97 4.48 8.90
N PRO A 29 -15.29 4.65 8.66
CA PRO A 29 -15.82 5.70 7.79
C PRO A 29 -15.36 7.12 8.16
N SER A 30 -15.25 7.41 9.46
CA SER A 30 -14.77 8.70 9.98
C SER A 30 -13.32 9.01 9.63
N MET A 31 -12.51 8.00 9.32
CA MET A 31 -11.12 8.12 8.92
C MET A 31 -10.90 8.06 7.41
N ARG A 32 -11.92 7.78 6.59
CA ARG A 32 -11.81 7.75 5.11
C ARG A 32 -11.83 9.16 4.49
N THR A 33 -11.10 10.09 5.10
CA THR A 33 -11.00 11.48 4.62
C THR A 33 -9.99 11.60 3.49
N PRO A 34 -10.09 12.64 2.63
CA PRO A 34 -9.11 12.89 1.57
C PRO A 34 -7.68 12.99 2.10
N ASP A 35 -7.46 13.67 3.22
CA ASP A 35 -6.14 13.79 3.87
C ASP A 35 -5.55 12.43 4.26
N ASN A 36 -6.34 11.57 4.90
CA ASN A 36 -5.88 10.24 5.30
C ASN A 36 -5.60 9.36 4.08
N ARG A 37 -6.40 9.49 3.01
CA ARG A 37 -6.14 8.82 1.73
C ARG A 37 -4.79 9.26 1.14
N THR A 38 -4.51 10.56 1.10
CA THR A 38 -3.22 11.06 0.60
C THR A 38 -2.05 10.61 1.47
N ALA A 39 -2.21 10.61 2.80
CA ALA A 39 -1.17 10.12 3.70
C ALA A 39 -0.87 8.63 3.49
N ILE A 40 -1.89 7.80 3.30
CA ILE A 40 -1.73 6.36 3.03
C ILE A 40 -1.06 6.12 1.68
N ALA A 41 -1.46 6.85 0.63
CA ALA A 41 -0.83 6.74 -0.68
C ALA A 41 0.67 7.06 -0.61
N LYS A 42 1.06 8.11 0.12
CA LYS A 42 2.47 8.44 0.36
C LYS A 42 3.20 7.33 1.11
N LEU A 43 2.64 6.84 2.21
CA LEU A 43 3.25 5.77 3.01
C LEU A 43 3.46 4.49 2.20
N ILE A 44 2.53 4.15 1.31
CA ILE A 44 2.67 3.01 0.41
C ILE A 44 3.82 3.25 -0.57
N LEU A 45 3.83 4.37 -1.29
CA LEU A 45 4.85 4.71 -2.28
C LEU A 45 6.27 4.82 -1.67
N GLU A 46 6.38 5.41 -0.48
CA GLU A 46 7.67 5.53 0.24
C GLU A 46 8.21 4.16 0.67
N ARG A 47 7.33 3.19 0.96
CA ARG A 47 7.73 1.85 1.38
C ARG A 47 8.02 0.94 0.20
N THR A 48 7.41 1.16 -0.95
CA THR A 48 7.69 0.42 -2.19
C THR A 48 8.98 0.85 -2.87
N ALA A 49 9.33 2.13 -2.77
CA ALA A 49 10.64 2.62 -3.17
C ALA A 49 11.81 1.97 -2.38
N VAL A 50 11.51 1.24 -1.29
CA VAL A 50 12.49 0.63 -0.37
C VAL A 50 12.50 -0.92 -0.46
N SER A 51 12.10 -1.50 -1.59
CA SER A 51 12.23 -2.94 -1.99
C SER A 51 10.98 -3.82 -1.82
N GLU A 52 10.74 -4.69 -2.81
CA GLU A 52 9.66 -5.71 -2.89
C GLU A 52 9.48 -6.54 -1.61
N ALA A 53 10.58 -6.90 -0.92
CA ALA A 53 10.50 -7.68 0.32
C ALA A 53 9.69 -6.97 1.41
N ARG A 54 9.64 -5.64 1.39
CA ARG A 54 8.92 -4.82 2.36
C ARG A 54 7.43 -4.68 2.00
N LEU A 55 7.08 -4.79 0.72
CA LEU A 55 5.70 -4.86 0.24
C LEU A 55 5.00 -6.12 0.73
N ALA A 56 5.66 -7.28 0.62
CA ALA A 56 5.14 -8.55 1.14
C ALA A 56 4.88 -8.48 2.66
N TYR A 57 5.75 -7.80 3.40
CA TYR A 57 5.56 -7.58 4.84
C TYR A 57 4.35 -6.68 5.15
N LEU A 58 4.12 -5.66 4.32
CA LEU A 58 3.00 -4.73 4.46
C LEU A 58 1.65 -5.41 4.16
N MET A 59 1.60 -6.24 3.10
CA MET A 59 0.42 -7.07 2.81
C MET A 59 0.11 -8.02 3.96
N ASN A 60 1.13 -8.70 4.51
CA ASN A 60 0.94 -9.57 5.67
C ASN A 60 0.42 -8.79 6.89
N LEU A 61 0.96 -7.60 7.16
CA LEU A 61 0.47 -6.76 8.25
C LEU A 61 -0.99 -6.35 8.05
N LEU A 62 -1.38 -5.99 6.82
CA LEU A 62 -2.76 -5.65 6.48
C LEU A 62 -3.73 -6.83 6.64
N VAL A 63 -3.30 -8.04 6.28
CA VAL A 63 -4.09 -9.27 6.52
C VAL A 63 -4.29 -9.51 8.02
N ILE A 64 -3.25 -9.30 8.84
CA ILE A 64 -3.30 -9.52 10.29
C ILE A 64 -4.22 -8.52 11.00
N ILE A 65 -4.22 -7.27 10.56
CA ILE A 65 -5.03 -6.21 11.20
C ILE A 65 -6.43 -6.08 10.60
N SER A 66 -6.71 -6.75 9.49
CA SER A 66 -8.07 -6.81 8.95
C SER A 66 -8.92 -7.72 9.84
N PRO A 67 -10.06 -7.25 10.38
CA PRO A 67 -10.93 -8.10 11.16
C PRO A 67 -11.44 -9.22 10.25
N GLN A 68 -11.12 -10.47 10.62
CA GLN A 68 -11.71 -11.64 9.99
C GLN A 68 -13.22 -11.57 10.22
N GLY A 69 -13.94 -11.13 9.18
CA GLY A 69 -15.40 -11.20 9.11
C GLY A 69 -15.86 -12.60 8.84
#